data_AF-A0A2X4TPX8-F1
#
_entry.id   AF-A0A2X4TPX8-F1
#
_cell.length_a   1.000
_cell.length_b   1.000
_cell.length_c   1.000
_cell.angle_alpha   90.00
_cell.angle_beta   90.00
_cell.angle_gamma   90.00
#
_symmetry.space_group_name_H-M   'P 1'
#
loop_
_entity.id
_entity.type
_entity.pdbx_description
1 polymer ?
#
loop_
_entity_poly.entity_id
_entity_poly.type
_entity_poly.pdbx_seq_one_letter_code
_entity_poly.pdbx_strand_id
1 'polypeptide(L)'
;MNSHVEMAAAFHRAGFDAIDVHMSDLLGGRIGLGNFHALVACGGFSYGDVLGAGEGWAKSILFNHRVRDEFETFFHRPQTLALGVCNGCQMMSNLRELIPGSELWPRFVRNHSDRFEARFSLVEVTQSPSLLLQGMVGSQMPIAVSHGEGRVEVRDDAHLAALESKGLVALRYVDNFGKVTENVSGKPERFAERYHGGDQRKWSRDYHDAAPGACIPHRRQLLAPGKLGRR
;
A
#
# COMPACT_ATOMS: atom_id res chain seq x y z
N MET A 1 -6.98 -5.39 13.93
CA MET A 1 -5.87 -4.43 13.75
C MET A 1 -4.89 -4.62 14.90
N ASN A 2 -3.58 -4.64 14.64
CA ASN A 2 -2.58 -4.87 15.70
C ASN A 2 -1.28 -4.05 15.53
N SER A 3 -1.17 -3.24 14.48
CA SER A 3 0.02 -2.43 14.19
C SER A 3 -0.19 -0.91 14.29
N HIS A 4 -1.10 -0.47 15.16
CA HIS A 4 -1.51 0.93 15.27
C HIS A 4 -0.63 1.75 16.22
N VAL A 5 -0.06 1.12 17.26
CA VAL A 5 0.77 1.81 18.26
C VAL A 5 2.11 2.26 17.67
N GLU A 6 2.80 1.37 16.95
CA GLU A 6 4.06 1.68 16.28
C GLU A 6 3.86 2.67 15.11
N MET A 7 2.70 2.61 14.45
CA MET A 7 2.34 3.57 13.42
C MET A 7 2.16 4.96 14.02
N ALA A 8 1.40 5.06 15.12
CA ALA A 8 1.22 6.30 15.87
C ALA A 8 2.58 6.87 16.34
N ALA A 9 3.48 6.03 16.85
CA ALA A 9 4.81 6.44 17.28
C ALA A 9 5.67 6.98 16.11
N ALA A 10 5.59 6.37 14.92
CA ALA A 10 6.29 6.85 13.73
C ALA A 10 5.81 8.24 13.28
N PHE A 11 4.49 8.45 13.23
CA PHE A 11 3.91 9.76 12.91
C PHE A 11 4.19 10.81 14.00
N HIS A 12 4.11 10.42 15.27
CA HIS A 12 4.48 11.30 16.38
C HIS A 12 5.94 11.77 16.29
N ARG A 13 6.86 10.87 15.95
CA ARG A 13 8.27 11.24 15.71
C ARG A 13 8.44 12.21 14.54
N ALA A 14 7.56 12.17 13.55
CA ALA A 14 7.52 13.12 12.44
C ALA A 14 6.80 14.44 12.77
N GLY A 15 6.30 14.63 14.01
CA GLY A 15 5.67 15.86 14.48
C GLY A 15 4.15 15.90 14.37
N PHE A 16 3.48 14.76 14.17
CA PHE A 16 2.02 14.68 14.16
C PHE A 16 1.46 14.38 15.56
N ASP A 17 0.31 14.97 15.88
CA ASP A 17 -0.54 14.48 16.97
C ASP A 17 -1.32 13.25 16.48
N ALA A 18 -0.85 12.06 16.87
CA ALA A 18 -1.48 10.81 16.46
C ALA A 18 -2.75 10.55 17.29
N ILE A 19 -3.90 10.46 16.60
CA ILE A 19 -5.20 10.18 17.20
C ILE A 19 -5.62 8.76 16.87
N ASP A 20 -5.96 7.96 17.88
CA ASP A 20 -6.57 6.65 17.66
C ASP A 20 -8.02 6.84 17.21
N VAL A 21 -8.33 6.31 16.03
CA VAL A 21 -9.65 6.40 15.41
C VAL A 21 -10.10 5.00 15.06
N HIS A 22 -10.94 4.42 15.91
CA HIS A 22 -11.51 3.11 15.66
C HIS A 22 -12.72 3.24 14.70
N MET A 23 -12.99 2.19 13.90
CA MET A 23 -14.16 2.19 13.00
C MET A 23 -15.49 2.38 13.75
N SER A 24 -15.57 1.94 15.00
CA SER A 24 -16.75 2.18 15.85
C SER A 24 -16.92 3.65 16.22
N ASP A 25 -15.86 4.46 16.22
CA ASP A 25 -15.93 5.91 16.47
C ASP A 25 -16.52 6.63 15.28
N LEU A 26 -16.09 6.26 14.07
CA LEU A 26 -16.67 6.75 12.82
C LEU A 26 -18.13 6.32 12.70
N LEU A 27 -18.44 5.04 12.95
CA LEU A 27 -19.81 4.50 12.93
C LEU A 27 -20.71 5.12 14.02
N GLY A 28 -20.13 5.45 15.17
CA GLY A 28 -20.83 6.11 16.28
C GLY A 28 -20.89 7.64 16.19
N GLY A 29 -20.25 8.26 15.20
CA GLY A 29 -20.18 9.71 15.04
C GLY A 29 -19.36 10.42 16.13
N ARG A 30 -18.50 9.70 16.86
CA ARG A 30 -17.62 10.28 17.89
C ARG A 30 -16.44 11.05 17.28
N ILE A 31 -16.03 10.65 16.09
CA ILE A 31 -14.95 11.28 15.32
C ILE A 31 -15.44 11.51 13.89
N GLY A 32 -15.01 12.63 13.30
CA GLY A 32 -15.24 12.98 11.90
C GLY A 32 -13.93 13.18 11.13
N LEU A 33 -13.76 12.56 9.97
CA LEU A 33 -12.58 12.67 9.10
C LEU A 33 -12.39 14.09 8.51
N GLY A 34 -13.43 14.92 8.53
CA GLY A 34 -13.36 16.33 8.14
C GLY A 34 -12.34 17.14 8.94
N ASN A 35 -12.03 16.72 10.17
CA ASN A 35 -11.09 17.39 11.07
C ASN A 35 -9.61 17.00 10.81
N PHE A 36 -9.35 16.08 9.89
CA PHE A 36 -8.02 15.54 9.65
C PHE A 36 -7.48 15.96 8.29
N HIS A 37 -6.16 16.16 8.21
CA HIS A 37 -5.42 16.35 6.96
C HIS A 37 -4.59 15.12 6.58
N ALA A 38 -4.39 14.18 7.50
CA ALA A 38 -3.68 12.94 7.26
C ALA A 38 -4.45 11.77 7.87
N LEU A 39 -4.49 10.64 7.16
CA LEU A 39 -5.08 9.38 7.63
C LEU A 39 -4.12 8.23 7.33
N VAL A 40 -3.94 7.33 8.31
CA VAL A 40 -3.16 6.11 8.09
C VAL A 40 -3.98 4.86 8.43
N ALA A 41 -4.23 4.02 7.43
CA ALA A 41 -4.80 2.70 7.63
C ALA A 41 -3.67 1.72 8.03
N CYS A 42 -3.73 1.25 9.27
CA CYS A 42 -2.66 0.48 9.89
C CYS A 42 -2.62 -1.00 9.45
N GLY A 43 -1.60 -1.73 9.88
CA GLY A 43 -1.47 -3.17 9.64
C GLY A 43 -2.26 -4.06 10.61
N GLY A 44 -2.36 -5.35 10.24
CA GLY A 44 -2.85 -6.43 11.09
C GLY A 44 -3.74 -7.42 10.35
N PHE A 45 -4.70 -7.99 11.08
CA PHE A 45 -5.66 -8.98 10.55
C PHE A 45 -7.07 -8.51 10.88
N SER A 46 -7.58 -7.47 10.22
CA SER A 46 -8.96 -7.02 10.43
C SER A 46 -9.94 -8.16 10.13
N TYR A 47 -10.89 -8.41 11.03
CA TYR A 47 -11.82 -9.55 10.96
C TYR A 47 -11.15 -10.92 10.75
N GLY A 48 -9.88 -11.07 11.16
CA GLY A 48 -9.11 -12.31 10.94
C GLY A 48 -8.84 -12.63 9.47
N ASP A 49 -8.93 -11.64 8.58
CA ASP A 49 -8.85 -11.75 7.12
C ASP A 49 -9.87 -12.73 6.51
N VAL A 50 -10.94 -13.04 7.26
CA VAL A 50 -12.05 -13.84 6.75
C VAL A 50 -12.77 -13.06 5.65
N LEU A 51 -13.09 -13.74 4.54
CA LEU A 51 -13.60 -13.17 3.29
C LEU A 51 -12.56 -12.37 2.48
N GLY A 52 -11.27 -12.50 2.80
CA GLY A 52 -10.15 -11.83 2.15
C GLY A 52 -9.59 -10.69 2.99
N ALA A 53 -8.28 -10.53 3.00
CA ALA A 53 -7.63 -9.54 3.85
C ALA A 53 -8.04 -8.11 3.46
N GLY A 54 -8.43 -7.33 4.47
CA GLY A 54 -8.95 -5.96 4.29
C GLY A 54 -10.34 -5.83 3.65
N GLU A 55 -10.94 -6.92 3.14
CA GLU A 55 -12.25 -6.90 2.46
C GLU A 55 -13.39 -6.59 3.44
N GLY A 56 -13.43 -7.26 4.60
CA GLY A 56 -14.45 -7.01 5.62
C GLY A 56 -14.42 -5.57 6.12
N TRP A 57 -13.21 -5.02 6.32
CA TRP A 57 -13.01 -3.63 6.71
C TRP A 57 -13.49 -2.65 5.61
N ALA A 58 -13.04 -2.82 4.37
CA ALA A 58 -13.49 -2.00 3.25
C ALA A 58 -15.02 -2.06 3.06
N LYS A 59 -15.61 -3.26 3.06
CA LYS A 59 -17.06 -3.43 2.89
C LYS A 59 -17.86 -2.82 4.03
N SER A 60 -17.36 -2.86 5.27
CA SER A 60 -18.02 -2.16 6.39
C SER A 60 -18.10 -0.64 6.17
N ILE A 61 -17.13 -0.05 5.48
CA ILE A 61 -17.15 1.35 5.07
C ILE A 61 -18.14 1.53 3.92
N LEU A 62 -18.00 0.74 2.85
CA LEU A 62 -18.78 0.87 1.63
C LEU A 62 -20.29 0.66 1.84
N PHE A 63 -20.68 -0.25 2.72
CA PHE A 63 -22.09 -0.57 3.00
C PHE A 63 -22.72 0.33 4.05
N ASN A 64 -21.95 1.22 4.68
CA ASN A 64 -22.49 2.28 5.52
C ASN A 64 -22.39 3.62 4.78
N HIS A 65 -23.47 4.07 4.13
CA HIS A 65 -23.48 5.28 3.30
C HIS A 65 -22.86 6.50 3.99
N ARG A 66 -23.15 6.73 5.27
CA ARG A 66 -22.58 7.89 5.99
C ARG A 66 -21.05 7.81 6.10
N VAL A 67 -20.52 6.65 6.47
CA VAL A 67 -19.07 6.46 6.60
C VAL A 67 -18.40 6.40 5.23
N ARG A 68 -19.04 5.78 4.24
CA ARG A 68 -18.61 5.81 2.83
C ARG A 68 -18.41 7.26 2.35
N ASP A 69 -19.43 8.11 2.49
CA ASP A 69 -19.40 9.50 2.06
C ASP A 69 -18.31 10.30 2.80
N GLU A 70 -18.06 9.96 4.06
CA GLU A 70 -17.02 10.57 4.88
C GLU A 70 -15.60 10.24 4.38
N PHE A 71 -15.34 8.98 4.02
CA PHE A 71 -14.08 8.56 3.39
C PHE A 71 -13.93 9.16 1.99
N GLU A 72 -14.96 9.11 1.16
CA GLU A 72 -14.95 9.72 -0.18
C GLU A 72 -14.64 11.22 -0.10
N THR A 73 -15.33 11.94 0.79
CA THR A 73 -15.07 13.36 1.04
C THR A 73 -13.62 13.59 1.49
N PHE A 74 -13.08 12.75 2.39
CA PHE A 74 -11.69 12.85 2.82
C PHE A 74 -10.72 12.69 1.65
N PHE A 75 -10.90 11.67 0.80
CA PHE A 75 -10.02 11.41 -0.35
C PHE A 75 -10.16 12.44 -1.48
N HIS A 76 -11.31 13.08 -1.61
CA HIS A 76 -11.56 14.12 -2.62
C HIS A 76 -11.07 15.51 -2.21
N ARG A 77 -10.75 15.74 -0.93
CA ARG A 77 -10.19 17.01 -0.46
C ARG A 77 -8.80 17.26 -1.06
N PRO A 78 -8.47 18.49 -1.45
CA PRO A 78 -7.27 18.79 -2.25
C PRO A 78 -5.94 18.66 -1.50
N GLN A 79 -5.96 18.65 -0.17
CA GLN A 79 -4.77 18.72 0.69
C GLN A 79 -4.78 17.62 1.77
N THR A 80 -5.44 16.50 1.51
CA THR A 80 -5.39 15.34 2.40
C THR A 80 -4.28 14.39 1.97
N LEU A 81 -3.64 13.77 2.96
CA LEU A 81 -2.66 12.71 2.78
C LEU A 81 -3.24 11.42 3.34
N ALA A 82 -3.01 10.31 2.65
CA ALA A 82 -3.35 9.00 3.16
C ALA A 82 -2.24 8.00 2.92
N LEU A 83 -2.18 7.00 3.81
CA LEU A 83 -1.23 5.90 3.74
C LEU A 83 -1.96 4.63 4.19
N GLY A 84 -1.89 3.56 3.41
CA GLY A 84 -2.33 2.24 3.83
C GLY A 84 -1.13 1.31 3.93
N VAL A 85 -0.93 0.64 5.07
CA VAL A 85 0.20 -0.29 5.28
C VAL A 85 -0.33 -1.69 5.54
N CYS A 86 0.18 -2.69 4.81
CA CYS A 86 -0.23 -4.10 4.93
C CYS A 86 -1.77 -4.24 4.82
N ASN A 87 -2.48 -4.56 5.91
CA ASN A 87 -3.94 -4.65 5.94
C ASN A 87 -4.66 -3.35 5.60
N GLY A 88 -4.06 -2.21 5.92
CA GLY A 88 -4.55 -0.92 5.46
C GLY A 88 -4.40 -0.71 3.96
N CYS A 89 -3.33 -1.23 3.35
CA CYS A 89 -3.16 -1.20 1.89
C CYS A 89 -4.21 -2.08 1.20
N GLN A 90 -4.42 -3.29 1.72
CA GLN A 90 -5.48 -4.20 1.24
C GLN A 90 -6.86 -3.54 1.33
N MET A 91 -7.21 -2.97 2.49
CA MET A 91 -8.47 -2.24 2.67
C MET A 91 -8.61 -1.09 1.67
N MET A 92 -7.58 -0.24 1.52
CA MET A 92 -7.64 0.90 0.59
C MET A 92 -7.73 0.46 -0.88
N SER A 93 -7.09 -0.66 -1.26
CA SER A 93 -7.23 -1.23 -2.61
C SER A 93 -8.68 -1.64 -2.91
N ASN A 94 -9.40 -2.12 -1.89
CA ASN A 94 -10.82 -2.45 -1.98
C ASN A 94 -11.75 -1.21 -1.90
N LEU A 95 -11.23 -0.06 -1.46
CA LEU A 95 -11.92 1.24 -1.48
C LEU A 95 -11.63 2.08 -2.73
N ARG A 96 -11.01 1.52 -3.77
CA ARG A 96 -10.61 2.27 -4.97
C ARG A 96 -11.74 3.11 -5.60
N GLU A 97 -13.00 2.70 -5.46
CA GLU A 97 -14.15 3.48 -5.98
C GLU A 97 -14.33 4.85 -5.29
N LEU A 98 -13.77 5.04 -4.09
CA LEU A 98 -13.82 6.29 -3.34
C LEU A 98 -12.52 7.11 -3.45
N ILE A 99 -11.49 6.58 -4.14
CA ILE A 99 -10.15 7.16 -4.15
C ILE A 99 -9.81 7.66 -5.57
N PRO A 100 -9.73 8.98 -5.79
CA PRO A 100 -9.36 9.53 -7.09
C PRO A 100 -7.99 9.05 -7.57
N GLY A 101 -7.89 8.63 -8.84
CA GLY A 101 -6.61 8.23 -9.45
C GLY A 101 -6.17 6.81 -9.11
N SER A 102 -7.03 6.01 -8.48
CA SER A 102 -6.76 4.62 -8.09
C SER A 102 -7.30 3.59 -9.10
N GLU A 103 -7.70 4.01 -10.31
CA GLU A 103 -8.40 3.15 -11.27
C GLU A 103 -7.55 1.96 -11.74
N LEU A 104 -6.22 2.11 -11.68
CA LEU A 104 -5.24 1.08 -12.03
C LEU A 104 -4.68 0.34 -10.81
N TRP A 105 -5.19 0.61 -9.60
CA TRP A 105 -4.69 -0.09 -8.43
C TRP A 105 -5.00 -1.59 -8.52
N PRO A 106 -4.00 -2.45 -8.23
CA PRO A 106 -4.18 -3.88 -8.24
C PRO A 106 -4.95 -4.34 -7.00
N ARG A 107 -5.29 -5.63 -6.98
CA ARG A 107 -5.75 -6.30 -5.76
C ARG A 107 -4.55 -6.92 -5.04
N PHE A 108 -4.72 -7.19 -3.76
CA PHE A 108 -3.77 -7.96 -2.96
C PHE A 108 -4.43 -9.26 -2.55
N VAL A 109 -3.78 -10.37 -2.88
CA VAL A 109 -4.33 -11.72 -2.73
C VAL A 109 -3.30 -12.67 -2.14
N ARG A 110 -3.71 -13.91 -1.89
CA ARG A 110 -2.88 -14.99 -1.36
C ARG A 110 -1.50 -15.04 -2.03
N ASN A 111 -0.47 -15.08 -1.21
CA ASN A 111 0.91 -15.27 -1.65
C ASN A 111 1.03 -16.54 -2.50
N HIS A 112 1.89 -16.55 -3.51
CA HIS A 112 2.12 -17.74 -4.34
C HIS A 112 2.68 -18.91 -3.52
N SER A 113 3.43 -18.64 -2.45
CA SER A 113 3.91 -19.69 -1.53
C SER A 113 2.78 -20.38 -0.78
N ASP A 114 1.57 -19.84 -0.81
CA ASP A 114 0.41 -20.23 -0.01
C ASP A 114 0.69 -20.21 1.51
N ARG A 115 1.70 -19.44 1.92
CA ARG A 115 2.15 -19.29 3.30
C ARG A 115 2.18 -17.83 3.70
N PHE A 116 2.10 -17.62 5.02
CA PHE A 116 2.46 -16.36 5.63
C PHE A 116 3.97 -16.15 5.53
N GLU A 117 4.40 -14.98 5.05
CA GLU A 117 5.81 -14.62 4.93
C GLU A 117 6.14 -13.53 5.95
N ALA A 118 7.01 -13.87 6.91
CA ALA A 118 7.65 -12.92 7.82
C ALA A 118 9.13 -12.80 7.44
N ARG A 119 9.49 -11.70 6.78
CA ARG A 119 10.80 -11.49 6.15
C ARG A 119 11.34 -10.10 6.42
N PHE A 120 12.65 -9.97 6.22
CA PHE A 120 13.33 -8.69 6.08
C PHE A 120 13.82 -8.61 4.65
N SER A 121 13.02 -8.02 3.77
CA SER A 121 13.19 -8.08 2.32
C SER A 121 13.77 -6.78 1.79
N LEU A 122 14.67 -6.87 0.82
CA LEU A 122 15.27 -5.71 0.18
C LEU A 122 14.28 -5.10 -0.84
N VAL A 123 14.13 -3.79 -0.79
CA VAL A 123 13.31 -3.03 -1.74
C VAL A 123 14.06 -1.85 -2.31
N GLU A 124 13.64 -1.45 -3.51
CA GLU A 124 14.02 -0.19 -4.16
C GLU A 124 12.85 0.78 -4.16
N VAL A 125 13.14 2.05 -3.89
CA VAL A 125 12.18 3.15 -4.09
C VAL A 125 12.24 3.61 -5.54
N THR A 126 11.13 3.44 -6.27
CA THR A 126 11.04 3.79 -7.70
C THR A 126 10.45 5.18 -7.90
N GLN A 127 10.72 5.78 -9.06
CA GLN A 127 10.13 7.05 -9.45
C GLN A 127 8.61 6.93 -9.54
N SER A 128 7.89 7.75 -8.76
CA SER A 128 6.42 7.76 -8.70
C SER A 128 5.91 9.12 -8.23
N PRO A 129 4.60 9.42 -8.35
CA PRO A 129 4.02 10.65 -7.81
C PRO A 129 3.84 10.65 -6.28
N SER A 130 4.36 9.64 -5.56
CA SER A 130 4.23 9.53 -4.10
C SER A 130 4.92 10.69 -3.37
N LEU A 131 4.17 11.34 -2.48
CA LEU A 131 4.68 12.44 -1.64
C LEU A 131 5.47 11.95 -0.44
N LEU A 132 5.07 10.80 0.09
CA LEU A 132 5.70 10.21 1.26
C LEU A 132 7.10 9.65 0.96
N LEU A 133 7.43 9.49 -0.33
CA LEU A 133 8.71 8.96 -0.81
C LEU A 133 9.55 10.03 -1.55
N GLN A 134 9.19 11.30 -1.41
CA GLN A 134 9.96 12.38 -2.03
C GLN A 134 11.41 12.38 -1.52
N GLY A 135 12.36 12.44 -2.45
CA GLY A 135 13.79 12.46 -2.13
C GLY A 135 14.38 11.09 -1.79
N MET A 136 13.57 10.02 -1.84
CA MET A 136 14.02 8.66 -1.54
C MET A 136 14.25 7.81 -2.81
N VAL A 137 13.85 8.29 -3.99
CA VAL A 137 13.97 7.56 -5.27
C VAL A 137 15.40 7.08 -5.51
N GLY A 138 15.55 5.81 -5.90
CA GLY A 138 16.83 5.13 -6.10
C GLY A 138 17.44 4.54 -4.83
N SER A 139 16.85 4.81 -3.65
CA SER A 139 17.30 4.18 -2.40
C SER A 139 16.96 2.70 -2.41
N GLN A 140 17.91 1.87 -1.97
CA GLN A 140 17.71 0.45 -1.71
C GLN A 140 17.92 0.18 -0.23
N MET A 141 16.91 -0.40 0.43
CA MET A 141 16.95 -0.67 1.86
C MET A 141 16.06 -1.85 2.23
N PRO A 142 16.42 -2.62 3.26
CA PRO A 142 15.56 -3.70 3.73
C PRO A 142 14.38 -3.15 4.53
N ILE A 143 13.22 -3.77 4.35
CA ILE A 143 11.97 -3.45 5.06
C ILE A 143 11.37 -4.70 5.70
N ALA A 144 10.61 -4.50 6.77
CA ALA A 144 9.83 -5.58 7.38
C ALA A 144 8.66 -5.97 6.48
N VAL A 145 8.55 -7.27 6.20
CA VAL A 145 7.46 -7.88 5.43
C VAL A 145 6.79 -8.92 6.31
N SER A 146 5.47 -8.83 6.46
CA SER A 146 4.71 -9.70 7.37
C SER A 146 3.27 -9.86 6.87
N HIS A 147 3.04 -10.74 5.88
CA HIS A 147 1.72 -10.93 5.27
C HIS A 147 1.52 -12.33 4.67
N GLY A 148 0.25 -12.78 4.62
CA GLY A 148 -0.18 -13.97 3.87
C GLY A 148 -0.86 -13.66 2.53
N GLU A 149 -1.31 -12.41 2.34
CA GLU A 149 -2.08 -11.96 1.18
C GLU A 149 -1.50 -10.65 0.61
N GLY A 150 -0.24 -10.66 0.21
CA GLY A 150 0.44 -9.48 -0.35
C GLY A 150 0.81 -9.61 -1.82
N ARG A 151 0.40 -10.69 -2.48
CA ARG A 151 0.65 -10.83 -3.92
C ARG A 151 -0.22 -9.84 -4.68
N VAL A 152 0.42 -9.07 -5.54
CA VAL A 152 -0.24 -8.14 -6.46
C VAL A 152 -0.94 -8.93 -7.55
N GLU A 153 -2.25 -8.70 -7.70
CA GLU A 153 -3.07 -9.30 -8.75
C GLU A 153 -3.63 -8.21 -9.66
N VAL A 154 -3.29 -8.31 -10.95
CA VAL A 154 -3.86 -7.50 -12.03
C VAL A 154 -4.90 -8.29 -12.80
N ARG A 155 -5.74 -7.61 -13.59
CA ARG A 155 -6.77 -8.28 -14.39
C ARG A 155 -6.18 -9.04 -15.58
N ASP A 156 -5.16 -8.45 -16.20
CA ASP A 156 -4.48 -8.92 -17.41
C ASP A 156 -3.18 -8.13 -17.62
N ASP A 157 -2.37 -8.54 -18.60
CA ASP A 157 -1.12 -7.87 -18.97
C ASP A 157 -1.32 -6.40 -19.37
N ALA A 158 -2.48 -6.07 -19.94
CA ALA A 158 -2.80 -4.69 -20.32
C ALA A 158 -2.99 -3.80 -19.08
N HIS A 159 -3.60 -4.34 -18.02
CA HIS A 159 -3.73 -3.66 -16.73
C HIS A 159 -2.36 -3.39 -16.11
N LEU A 160 -1.46 -4.39 -16.12
CA LEU A 160 -0.08 -4.18 -15.67
C LEU A 160 0.62 -3.10 -16.49
N ALA A 161 0.62 -3.22 -17.82
CA ALA A 161 1.30 -2.28 -18.69
C ALA A 161 0.78 -0.84 -18.50
N ALA A 162 -0.52 -0.69 -18.25
CA ALA A 162 -1.12 0.60 -17.92
C ALA A 162 -0.63 1.14 -16.56
N LEU A 163 -0.58 0.29 -15.53
CA LEU A 163 -0.08 0.66 -14.20
C LEU A 163 1.39 1.12 -14.26
N GLU A 164 2.21 0.36 -14.99
CA GLU A 164 3.64 0.63 -15.21
C GLU A 164 3.86 1.90 -16.01
N SER A 165 3.18 2.06 -17.14
CA SER A 165 3.31 3.25 -18.00
C SER A 165 2.82 4.54 -17.35
N LYS A 166 1.87 4.46 -16.41
CA LYS A 166 1.49 5.61 -15.57
C LYS A 166 2.51 5.94 -14.48
N GLY A 167 3.52 5.09 -14.23
CA GLY A 167 4.55 5.31 -13.22
C GLY A 167 4.00 5.35 -11.79
N LEU A 168 3.00 4.50 -11.49
CA LEU A 168 2.37 4.46 -10.16
C LEU A 168 3.05 3.48 -9.20
N VAL A 169 3.93 2.61 -9.70
CA VAL A 169 4.70 1.69 -8.86
C VAL A 169 5.74 2.49 -8.07
N ALA A 170 5.67 2.42 -6.74
CA ALA A 170 6.48 3.23 -5.84
C ALA A 170 7.58 2.45 -5.11
N LEU A 171 7.42 1.12 -4.97
CA LEU A 171 8.39 0.24 -4.33
C LEU A 171 8.46 -1.08 -5.11
N ARG A 172 9.68 -1.60 -5.32
CA ARG A 172 9.89 -2.94 -5.89
C ARG A 172 10.74 -3.81 -5.00
N TYR A 173 10.46 -5.11 -4.97
CA TYR A 173 11.40 -6.08 -4.41
C TYR A 173 12.63 -6.19 -5.30
N VAL A 174 13.81 -6.20 -4.68
CA VAL A 174 15.08 -6.41 -5.37
C VAL A 174 15.85 -7.53 -4.70
N ASP A 175 16.65 -8.25 -5.48
CA ASP A 175 17.60 -9.23 -4.96
C ASP A 175 18.80 -8.53 -4.31
N ASN A 176 19.68 -9.31 -3.67
CA ASN A 176 20.87 -8.77 -3.02
C ASN A 176 21.92 -8.20 -3.99
N PHE A 177 21.71 -8.34 -5.31
CA PHE A 177 22.51 -7.71 -6.36
C PHE A 177 21.89 -6.39 -6.85
N GLY A 178 20.77 -5.96 -6.25
CA GLY A 178 20.07 -4.73 -6.58
C GLY A 178 19.21 -4.83 -7.84
N LYS A 179 18.89 -6.03 -8.32
CA LYS A 179 18.02 -6.24 -9.48
C LYS A 179 16.60 -6.53 -9.04
N VAL A 180 15.63 -5.92 -9.72
CA VAL A 180 14.20 -6.22 -9.53
C VAL A 180 13.97 -7.71 -9.66
N THR A 181 13.22 -8.28 -8.71
CA THR A 181 13.00 -9.72 -8.64
C THR A 181 11.57 -10.07 -8.26
N GLU A 182 11.09 -11.14 -8.90
CA GLU A 182 9.84 -11.81 -8.56
C GLU A 182 10.01 -12.73 -7.34
N ASN A 183 11.26 -13.05 -6.97
CA ASN A 183 11.56 -13.96 -5.87
C ASN A 183 11.65 -13.22 -4.51
N VAL A 184 10.50 -13.06 -3.86
CA VAL A 184 10.38 -12.45 -2.53
C VAL A 184 11.17 -13.21 -1.44
N SER A 185 11.57 -14.47 -1.68
CA SER A 185 12.38 -15.24 -0.71
C SER A 185 13.84 -14.80 -0.64
N GLY A 186 14.31 -13.97 -1.58
CA GLY A 186 15.72 -13.53 -1.67
C GLY A 186 16.71 -14.66 -1.96
N LYS A 187 16.23 -15.88 -2.24
CA LYS A 187 17.09 -17.00 -2.62
C LYS A 187 17.59 -16.78 -4.06
N PRO A 188 18.88 -16.94 -4.35
CA PRO A 188 19.37 -16.89 -5.72
C PRO A 188 18.66 -17.93 -6.57
N GLU A 189 18.32 -17.61 -7.82
CA GLU A 189 17.57 -18.46 -8.76
C GLU A 189 18.16 -19.88 -8.86
N ARG A 190 19.49 -20.00 -8.77
CA ARG A 190 20.22 -21.27 -8.74
C ARG A 190 19.83 -22.23 -7.61
N PHE A 191 19.28 -21.72 -6.51
CA PHE A 191 18.75 -22.56 -5.42
C PHE A 191 17.34 -23.08 -5.70
N ALA A 192 16.54 -22.36 -6.51
CA ALA A 192 15.21 -22.80 -6.94
C ALA A 192 15.28 -23.88 -8.03
N GLU A 193 16.28 -23.81 -8.92
CA GLU A 193 16.55 -24.82 -9.97
C GLU A 193 16.75 -26.23 -9.40
N ARG A 194 17.27 -26.35 -8.17
CA ARG A 194 17.62 -27.66 -7.59
C ARG A 194 16.46 -28.41 -6.93
N TYR A 195 15.31 -27.74 -6.70
CA TYR A 195 14.21 -28.32 -5.91
C TYR A 195 12.88 -28.47 -6.64
N HIS A 196 12.68 -27.81 -7.79
CA HIS A 196 11.42 -27.90 -8.54
C HIS A 196 11.68 -28.11 -10.04
N GLY A 197 11.65 -29.37 -10.47
CA GLY A 197 11.78 -29.77 -11.88
C GLY A 197 10.55 -29.44 -12.74
N GLY A 198 10.16 -28.17 -12.83
CA GLY A 198 9.05 -27.68 -13.65
C GLY A 198 9.45 -26.56 -14.61
N ASP A 199 8.83 -26.53 -15.80
CA ASP A 199 9.07 -25.57 -16.89
C ASP A 199 8.85 -24.11 -16.43
N GLN A 200 9.95 -23.35 -16.31
CA GLN A 200 9.97 -21.98 -15.80
C GLN A 200 9.32 -20.94 -16.74
N ARG A 201 9.08 -21.26 -18.02
CA ARG A 201 8.46 -20.30 -18.96
C ARG A 201 7.00 -19.97 -18.64
N LYS A 202 6.38 -20.79 -17.79
CA LYS A 202 5.03 -20.57 -17.27
C LYS A 202 5.01 -19.77 -15.96
N TRP A 203 6.15 -19.64 -15.28
CA TRP A 203 6.27 -19.01 -13.95
C TRP A 203 6.52 -17.50 -14.02
N SER A 204 7.15 -17.01 -15.09
CA SER A 204 7.60 -15.61 -15.24
C SER A 204 6.54 -14.64 -15.79
N ARG A 205 5.26 -15.04 -15.82
CA ARG A 205 4.19 -14.24 -16.48
C ARG A 205 3.20 -13.61 -15.51
N ASP A 206 3.15 -14.09 -14.27
CA ASP A 206 2.10 -13.73 -13.31
C ASP A 206 2.61 -12.97 -12.07
N TYR A 207 3.87 -12.53 -12.08
CA TYR A 207 4.52 -11.84 -10.97
C TYR A 207 4.67 -10.35 -11.30
N HIS A 208 4.06 -9.49 -10.48
CA HIS A 208 4.17 -8.05 -10.65
C HIS A 208 4.78 -7.41 -9.41
N ASP A 209 5.87 -6.69 -9.67
CA ASP A 209 6.96 -6.28 -8.78
C ASP A 209 6.61 -5.31 -7.64
N ALA A 210 5.35 -4.98 -7.39
CA ALA A 210 5.04 -3.98 -6.36
C ALA A 210 5.14 -4.61 -4.96
N ALA A 211 6.04 -4.10 -4.12
CA ALA A 211 6.10 -4.52 -2.72
C ALA A 211 4.81 -4.06 -2.01
N PRO A 212 3.99 -4.96 -1.42
CA PRO A 212 2.70 -4.66 -0.78
C PRO A 212 2.79 -3.82 0.51
N GLY A 213 3.92 -3.14 0.75
CA GLY A 213 4.18 -2.44 1.99
C GLY A 213 3.36 -1.16 2.18
N ALA A 214 2.97 -0.48 1.10
CA ALA A 214 2.25 0.78 1.19
C ALA A 214 1.38 1.09 -0.03
N CYS A 215 0.09 1.35 0.19
CA CYS A 215 -0.79 2.00 -0.77
C CYS A 215 -0.78 3.51 -0.48
N ILE A 216 -0.35 4.31 -1.44
CA ILE A 216 -0.23 5.77 -1.28
C ILE A 216 -1.12 6.43 -2.34
N PRO A 217 -2.29 7.01 -1.97
CA PRO A 217 -3.13 7.77 -2.88
C PRO A 217 -2.36 8.86 -3.61
N HIS A 218 -2.68 9.06 -4.89
CA HIS A 218 -1.92 9.92 -5.78
C HIS A 218 -2.66 11.22 -6.11
N ARG A 219 -2.66 12.22 -5.20
CA ARG A 219 -2.86 13.63 -5.58
C ARG A 219 -2.04 14.63 -4.75
N ARG A 220 -1.53 15.65 -5.45
CA ARG A 220 -1.11 16.99 -4.99
C ARG A 220 -2.13 18.03 -5.47
N GLN A 221 -2.43 19.04 -4.68
CA GLN A 221 -2.51 20.41 -5.20
C GLN A 221 -1.31 21.18 -4.66
N LEU A 222 -0.48 21.69 -5.58
CA LEU A 222 0.70 22.48 -5.30
C LEU A 222 0.34 23.77 -4.55
N LEU A 223 1.09 24.11 -3.51
CA LEU A 223 1.45 25.50 -3.26
C LEU A 223 2.38 25.94 -4.40
N ALA A 224 1.96 26.95 -5.16
CA ALA A 224 2.78 27.59 -6.17
C ALA A 224 4.09 28.14 -5.55
N PRO A 225 5.17 28.29 -6.33
CA PRO A 225 6.38 28.96 -5.89
C PRO A 225 6.09 30.45 -5.72
N GLY A 226 5.62 30.84 -4.54
CA GLY A 226 5.66 32.22 -4.10
C GLY A 226 7.11 32.60 -3.90
N LYS A 227 7.62 33.52 -4.73
CA LYS A 227 8.90 34.19 -4.53
C LYS A 227 9.02 34.58 -3.05
N LEU A 228 9.95 33.97 -2.30
CA LEU A 228 10.45 34.59 -1.08
C LEU A 228 11.23 35.83 -1.52
N GLY A 229 10.52 36.96 -1.58
CA GLY A 229 11.13 38.26 -1.57
C GLY A 229 11.91 38.38 -0.28
N ARG A 230 13.21 38.66 -0.40
CA ARG A 230 14.02 39.22 0.68
C ARG A 230 13.25 40.38 1.32
N ARG A 231 13.03 40.31 2.63
CA ARG A 231 13.21 41.42 3.58
C ARG A 231 13.59 40.83 4.93
#